data_AF-A0A976J730-F1
#
_entry.id   AF-A0A976J730-F1
#
_cell.length_a   1.000
_cell.length_b   1.000
_cell.length_c   1.000
_cell.angle_alpha   90.00
_cell.angle_beta   90.00
_cell.angle_gamma   90.00
#
_symmetry.space_group_name_H-M   'P 1'
#
loop_
_entity.id
_entity.type
_entity.pdbx_description
1 polymer ?
#
loop_
_entity_poly.entity_id
_entity_poly.type
_entity_poly.pdbx_seq_one_letter_code
_entity_poly.pdbx_strand_id
1 'polypeptide(L)'
;MDDYGEDSVAVGAEEARRAAVLRPLVQAFLKGTGSLESGINDAVWELGVSRATVWRWIKRLVEEGGRTSALVPRKRGRPTGTTLISGKVEAVIEEHLR
;
A
#
# COMPACT_ATOMS: atom_id res chain seq x y z
N MET A 1 10.62 -21.35 19.72
CA MET A 1 9.50 -20.58 20.29
C MET A 1 9.70 -19.17 19.81
N ASP A 2 8.89 -18.79 18.84
CA ASP A 2 9.21 -17.84 17.79
C ASP A 2 9.07 -16.36 18.21
N ASP A 3 10.10 -15.60 17.91
CA ASP A 3 10.30 -14.15 18.11
C ASP A 3 9.50 -13.30 17.09
N TYR A 4 8.20 -13.57 16.92
CA TYR A 4 7.36 -12.92 15.89
C TYR A 4 6.55 -11.71 16.41
N GLY A 5 6.75 -11.30 17.66
CA GLY A 5 5.97 -10.24 18.31
C GLY A 5 6.49 -8.81 18.07
N GLU A 6 7.80 -8.63 17.92
CA GLU A 6 8.44 -7.31 17.83
C GLU A 6 8.20 -6.66 16.45
N ASP A 7 8.25 -7.47 15.39
CA ASP A 7 8.18 -7.02 13.99
C ASP A 7 6.80 -6.43 13.62
N SER A 8 5.72 -6.98 14.19
CA SER A 8 4.36 -6.50 13.88
C SER A 8 4.03 -5.15 14.51
N VAL A 9 4.70 -4.77 15.61
CA VAL A 9 4.51 -3.45 16.26
C VAL A 9 5.34 -2.39 15.54
N ALA A 10 6.54 -2.73 15.07
CA ALA A 10 7.38 -1.86 14.25
C ALA A 10 6.73 -1.48 12.91
N VAL A 11 6.03 -2.42 12.27
CA VAL A 11 5.22 -2.23 11.04
C VAL A 11 3.91 -1.45 11.28
N GLY A 12 3.60 -1.10 12.53
CA GLY A 12 2.55 -0.10 12.81
C GLY A 12 3.13 1.31 12.90
N ALA A 13 4.30 1.42 13.52
CA ALA A 13 4.94 2.68 13.87
C ALA A 13 5.54 3.40 12.65
N GLU A 14 6.20 2.68 11.75
CA GLU A 14 6.79 3.25 10.54
C GLU A 14 5.72 3.75 9.55
N GLU A 15 4.59 3.05 9.48
CA GLU A 15 3.43 3.39 8.67
C GLU A 15 2.76 4.66 9.19
N ALA A 16 2.66 4.78 10.52
CA ALA A 16 2.19 6.01 11.16
C ALA A 16 3.15 7.18 10.89
N ARG A 17 4.47 6.96 10.96
CA ARG A 17 5.50 7.96 10.63
C ARG A 17 5.35 8.43 9.18
N ARG A 18 5.27 7.51 8.22
CA ARG A 18 5.07 7.83 6.79
C ARG A 18 3.77 8.58 6.55
N ALA A 19 2.68 8.15 7.18
CA ALA A 19 1.38 8.80 7.03
C ALA A 19 1.35 10.23 7.59
N ALA A 20 2.12 10.49 8.66
CA ALA A 20 2.25 11.85 9.22
C ALA A 20 2.91 12.80 8.22
N VAL A 21 3.99 12.36 7.55
CA VAL A 21 4.69 13.15 6.51
C VAL A 21 3.80 13.37 5.28
N LEU A 22 3.02 12.36 4.88
CA LEU A 22 2.22 12.43 3.64
C LEU A 22 0.86 13.12 3.80
N ARG A 23 0.31 13.22 5.02
CA ARG A 23 -1.02 13.80 5.27
C ARG A 23 -1.19 15.21 4.71
N PRO A 24 -0.25 16.15 4.91
CA PRO A 24 -0.35 17.49 4.35
C PRO A 24 -0.42 17.47 2.81
N LEU A 25 0.35 16.59 2.16
CA LEU A 25 0.35 16.44 0.70
C LEU A 25 -0.97 15.86 0.19
N VAL A 26 -1.52 14.86 0.87
CA VAL A 26 -2.83 14.29 0.54
C VAL A 26 -3.93 15.34 0.65
N GLN A 27 -3.91 16.17 1.70
CA GLN A 27 -4.87 17.24 1.87
C GLN A 27 -4.73 18.33 0.80
N ALA A 28 -3.50 18.71 0.44
CA ALA A 28 -3.23 19.66 -0.64
C ALA A 28 -3.71 19.11 -2.00
N PHE A 29 -3.47 17.82 -2.25
CA PHE A 29 -3.93 17.12 -3.45
C PHE A 29 -5.46 17.10 -3.56
N LEU A 30 -6.17 16.75 -2.48
CA LEU A 30 -7.64 16.74 -2.45
C LEU A 30 -8.25 18.14 -2.62
N LYS A 31 -7.58 19.17 -2.09
CA LYS A 31 -8.01 20.57 -2.24
C LYS A 31 -7.70 21.14 -3.62
N GLY A 32 -6.88 20.47 -4.43
CA GLY A 32 -6.42 20.97 -5.73
C GLY A 32 -5.57 22.24 -5.63
N THR A 33 -4.95 22.49 -4.47
CA THR A 33 -4.26 23.75 -4.16
C THR A 33 -2.75 23.64 -4.36
N GLY A 34 -2.20 24.47 -5.24
CA GLY A 34 -0.77 24.78 -5.34
C GLY A 34 0.12 23.68 -5.95
N SER A 35 1.39 24.03 -6.15
CA SER A 35 2.40 23.06 -6.62
C SER A 35 2.77 22.10 -5.48
N LEU A 36 2.48 20.81 -5.66
CA LEU A 36 2.91 19.74 -4.75
C LEU A 36 4.43 19.48 -4.81
N GLU A 37 5.17 20.06 -5.76
CA GLU A 37 6.57 19.70 -5.99
C GLU A 37 7.48 19.89 -4.78
N SER A 38 7.40 21.04 -4.09
CA SER A 38 8.24 21.31 -2.92
C SER A 38 7.99 20.27 -1.84
N GLY A 39 6.72 20.07 -1.50
CA GLY A 39 6.34 19.11 -0.46
C GLY A 39 6.65 17.65 -0.83
N ILE A 40 6.66 17.30 -2.12
CA ILE A 40 7.11 15.98 -2.59
C ILE A 40 8.62 15.82 -2.41
N ASN A 41 9.42 16.84 -2.72
CA ASN A 41 10.87 16.78 -2.50
C ASN A 41 11.20 16.69 -1.00
N ASP A 42 10.47 17.41 -0.15
CA ASP A 42 10.61 17.32 1.30
C ASP A 42 10.28 15.89 1.78
N ALA A 43 9.18 15.29 1.32
CA ALA A 43 8.84 13.91 1.66
C ALA A 43 9.85 12.88 1.14
N VAL A 44 10.46 13.12 -0.03
CA VAL A 44 11.54 12.27 -0.55
C VAL A 44 12.75 12.32 0.38
N TRP A 45 13.12 13.50 0.85
CA TRP A 45 14.24 13.69 1.77
C TRP A 45 13.96 13.04 3.13
N GLU A 46 12.78 13.31 3.72
CA GLU A 46 12.38 12.82 5.05
C GLU A 46 12.18 11.29 5.12
N LEU A 47 11.63 10.71 4.05
CA LEU A 47 11.30 9.28 3.99
C LEU A 47 12.39 8.45 3.32
N GLY A 48 13.36 9.08 2.64
CA GLY A 48 14.44 8.40 1.93
C GLY A 48 13.95 7.53 0.77
N VAL A 49 12.81 7.88 0.15
CA VAL A 49 12.20 7.11 -0.95
C VAL A 49 12.15 7.90 -2.25
N SER A 50 12.01 7.21 -3.39
CA SER A 50 11.88 7.88 -4.68
C SER A 50 10.62 8.75 -4.80
N ARG A 51 10.66 9.80 -5.62
CA ARG A 51 9.48 10.63 -5.98
C ARG A 51 8.30 9.78 -6.45
N ALA A 52 8.57 8.72 -7.24
CA ALA A 52 7.54 7.81 -7.74
C ALA A 52 6.84 7.03 -6.60
N THR A 53 7.58 6.69 -5.55
CA THR A 53 7.03 6.04 -4.35
C THR A 53 6.12 7.01 -3.58
N VAL A 54 6.57 8.25 -3.37
CA VAL A 54 5.76 9.30 -2.71
C VAL A 54 4.45 9.50 -3.46
N TRP A 55 4.49 9.68 -4.78
CA TRP A 55 3.29 9.83 -5.61
C TRP A 55 2.34 8.63 -5.49
N ARG A 56 2.89 7.40 -5.53
CA ARG A 56 2.10 6.17 -5.39
C ARG A 56 1.40 6.12 -4.03
N TRP A 57 2.09 6.53 -2.96
CA TRP A 57 1.52 6.57 -1.62
C TRP A 57 0.47 7.66 -1.45
N ILE A 58 0.67 8.86 -2.01
CA ILE A 58 -0.34 9.93 -2.01
C ILE A 58 -1.63 9.43 -2.69
N LYS A 59 -1.50 8.86 -3.89
CA LYS A 59 -2.67 8.34 -4.63
C LYS A 59 -3.41 7.26 -3.85
N ARG A 60 -2.69 6.32 -3.23
CA ARG A 60 -3.28 5.28 -2.39
C ARG A 60 -3.99 5.83 -1.15
N LEU A 61 -3.38 6.79 -0.46
CA LEU A 61 -4.00 7.40 0.71
C LEU A 61 -5.29 8.13 0.33
N VAL A 62 -5.36 8.72 -0.86
CA VAL A 62 -6.60 9.29 -1.38
C VAL A 62 -7.64 8.20 -1.65
N GLU A 63 -7.27 7.13 -2.35
CA GLU A 63 -8.16 6.01 -2.70
C GLU A 63 -8.72 5.27 -1.47
N GLU A 64 -7.91 5.08 -0.42
CA GLU A 64 -8.27 4.30 0.78
C GLU A 64 -8.81 5.17 1.94
N GLY A 65 -8.99 6.48 1.72
CA GLY A 65 -9.56 7.40 2.71
C GLY A 65 -8.60 7.79 3.85
N GLY A 66 -7.29 7.79 3.59
CA GLY A 66 -6.25 8.23 4.53
C GLY A 66 -5.85 7.20 5.58
N ARG A 67 -6.29 5.94 5.43
CA ARG A 67 -5.92 4.85 6.35
C ARG A 67 -4.43 4.52 6.24
N THR A 68 -3.77 4.39 7.39
CA THR A 68 -2.34 4.03 7.47
C THR A 68 -2.06 2.64 6.89
N SER A 69 -3.06 1.75 6.89
CA SER A 69 -3.01 0.43 6.24
C SER A 69 -2.66 0.49 4.75
N ALA A 70 -2.94 1.62 4.07
CA ALA A 70 -2.62 1.82 2.65
C ALA A 70 -1.11 1.81 2.35
N LEU A 71 -0.31 2.10 3.37
CA LEU A 71 1.16 2.19 3.31
C LEU A 71 1.85 0.87 3.65
N VAL A 72 1.11 -0.11 4.18
CA VAL A 72 1.62 -1.45 4.44
C VAL A 72 2.08 -2.06 3.11
N PRO A 73 3.29 -2.65 3.05
CA PRO A 73 3.73 -3.39 1.88
C PRO A 73 2.68 -4.43 1.50
N ARG A 74 2.04 -4.27 0.33
CA ARG A 74 1.12 -5.30 -0.16
C ARG A 74 1.91 -6.57 -0.43
N LYS A 75 1.31 -7.70 -0.06
CA LYS A 75 1.79 -9.03 -0.41
C LYS A 75 2.11 -9.06 -1.90
N ARG A 76 3.39 -9.25 -2.23
CA ARG A 76 3.83 -9.48 -3.61
C ARG A 76 3.31 -10.84 -4.05
N GLY A 77 2.81 -10.94 -5.28
CA GLY A 77 2.24 -12.17 -5.83
C GLY A 77 0.84 -11.98 -6.40
N ARG A 78 0.16 -13.09 -6.64
CA ARG A 78 -1.16 -13.13 -7.27
C ARG A 78 -2.17 -12.30 -6.44
N PRO A 79 -2.99 -11.44 -7.08
CA PRO A 79 -4.06 -10.73 -6.38
C PRO A 79 -5.04 -11.72 -5.73
N THR A 80 -5.43 -11.45 -4.49
CA THR A 80 -6.49 -12.18 -3.81
C THR A 80 -7.77 -12.17 -4.65
N GLY A 81 -8.37 -13.34 -4.89
CA GLY A 81 -9.55 -13.51 -5.75
C GLY A 81 -9.25 -13.87 -7.21
N THR A 82 -7.99 -14.08 -7.57
CA THR A 82 -7.64 -14.59 -8.91
C THR A 82 -7.71 -16.12 -8.93
N THR A 83 -8.71 -16.71 -9.58
CA THR A 83 -8.80 -18.17 -9.79
C THR A 83 -7.89 -18.61 -10.93
N LEU A 84 -7.15 -19.72 -10.78
CA LEU A 84 -6.19 -20.23 -11.77
C LEU A 84 -6.86 -20.83 -13.01
N ILE A 85 -8.00 -21.43 -12.78
CA ILE A 85 -8.81 -22.15 -13.75
C ILE A 85 -10.26 -21.85 -13.42
N SER A 86 -11.12 -21.81 -14.44
CA SER A 86 -12.55 -21.60 -14.20
C SER A 86 -13.10 -22.79 -13.40
N GLY A 87 -14.10 -22.58 -12.56
CA GLY A 87 -14.72 -23.68 -11.80
C GLY A 87 -15.28 -24.79 -12.70
N LYS A 88 -15.56 -24.48 -13.98
CA LYS A 88 -15.92 -25.48 -15.00
C LYS A 88 -14.76 -26.42 -15.34
N VAL A 89 -13.53 -25.89 -15.43
CA VAL A 89 -12.33 -26.71 -15.68
C VAL A 89 -11.98 -27.52 -14.44
N GLU A 90 -12.16 -26.96 -13.25
CA GLU A 90 -11.96 -27.67 -11.98
C GLU A 90 -12.93 -28.87 -11.85
N ALA A 91 -14.20 -28.70 -12.21
CA ALA A 91 -15.18 -29.80 -12.23
C ALA A 91 -14.80 -30.94 -13.18
N VAL A 92 -14.25 -30.63 -14.36
CA VAL A 92 -13.78 -31.65 -15.32
C VAL A 92 -12.58 -32.43 -14.77
N ILE A 93 -11.68 -31.74 -14.08
CA ILE A 93 -10.52 -32.37 -13.44
C ILE A 93 -10.97 -33.32 -12.32
N GLU A 94 -11.90 -32.89 -11.47
CA GLU A 94 -12.45 -33.74 -10.39
C GLU A 94 -13.20 -34.97 -10.94
N GLU A 95 -13.90 -34.84 -12.06
CA GLU A 95 -14.61 -35.95 -12.71
C GLU A 95 -13.65 -37.03 -13.25
N HIS A 96 -12.47 -36.65 -13.75
CA HIS A 96 -11.52 -37.56 -14.39
C HIS A 96 -10.41 -38.12 -13.47
N LEU A 97 -10.26 -37.58 -12.26
CA LEU A 97 -9.32 -38.08 -11.25
C LEU A 97 -9.94 -39.08 -10.27
N ARG A 98 -11.18 -39.52 -10.52
CA ARG A 98 -11.94 -40.45 -9.67
C ARG A 98 -11.97 -41.86 -10.22
#